data_AF-A0A8I3AN28-F1
#
_entry.id   AF-A0A8I3AN28-F1
#
_cell.length_a   1.000
_cell.length_b   1.000
_cell.length_c   1.000
_cell.angle_alpha   90.00
_cell.angle_beta   90.00
_cell.angle_gamma   90.00
#
_symmetry.space_group_name_H-M   'P 1'
#
loop_
_entity.id
_entity.type
_entity.pdbx_description
1 polymer ?
#
loop_
_entity_poly.entity_id
_entity_poly.type
_entity_poly.pdbx_seq_one_letter_code
_entity_poly.pdbx_strand_id
1 'polypeptide(L)'
;MARLPVASLAFCTRCHIVALGWMEWSLYLYHHLWVSTLLQYLIEADGSQFVSITGIMINTCQYGVPHTGPWLLRTMEVMFWINLALSVMVSATIYLILWSTLIFPIHMMTPVWVFPAYPLLLNAPFAGNLIASAVSSGQGLTVNTTAVALSAIAAQGAGCLIAFMISSAFIYRLMTQKLPRDAQRPGVFISIGPYAFTVAGIVQISSQAEVVLPENFMGTDQAVPIVKIMAVMIGLWLWGLSMWFFLVH
;
A
#
# COMPACT_ATOMS: atom_id res chain seq x y z
N MET A 1 22.84 -40.31 23.91
CA MET A 1 23.77 -39.18 24.15
C MET A 1 24.61 -39.00 22.88
N ALA A 2 24.10 -38.29 21.88
CA ALA A 2 24.80 -38.08 20.61
C ALA A 2 25.68 -36.82 20.71
N ARG A 3 26.99 -36.98 20.60
CA ARG A 3 27.96 -35.85 20.55
C ARG A 3 27.92 -35.23 19.16
N LEU A 4 27.54 -33.95 19.07
CA LEU A 4 27.68 -33.15 17.86
C LEU A 4 29.17 -32.94 17.53
N PRO A 5 29.62 -33.12 16.28
CA PRO A 5 31.02 -32.95 15.90
C PRO A 5 31.41 -31.47 15.83
N VAL A 6 32.37 -31.09 16.67
CA VAL A 6 32.90 -29.71 16.86
C VAL A 6 33.41 -29.07 15.56
N ALA A 7 33.72 -29.86 14.53
CA ALA A 7 34.20 -29.38 13.23
C ALA A 7 33.12 -28.64 12.40
N SER A 8 31.84 -28.97 12.56
CA SER A 8 30.75 -28.36 11.77
C SER A 8 30.44 -26.94 12.24
N LEU A 9 30.55 -26.66 13.54
CA LEU A 9 30.38 -25.32 14.10
C LEU A 9 31.50 -24.37 13.62
N ALA A 10 32.76 -24.83 13.63
CA ALA A 10 33.91 -24.02 13.26
C ALA A 10 33.92 -23.58 11.77
N PHE A 11 33.39 -24.42 10.88
CA PHE A 11 33.23 -24.08 9.46
C PHE A 11 32.14 -23.01 9.28
N CYS A 12 31.01 -23.13 9.98
CA CYS A 12 29.92 -22.16 9.95
C CYS A 12 30.38 -20.78 10.50
N THR A 13 31.15 -20.77 11.59
CA THR A 13 31.69 -19.51 12.15
C THR A 13 32.74 -18.86 11.24
N ARG A 14 33.60 -19.63 10.55
CA ARG A 14 34.54 -19.07 9.56
C ARG A 14 33.84 -18.51 8.34
N CYS A 15 32.78 -19.16 7.83
CA CYS A 15 31.97 -18.61 6.74
C CYS A 15 31.25 -17.32 7.15
N HIS A 16 30.72 -17.24 8.38
CA HIS A 16 30.12 -16.01 8.90
C HIS A 16 31.14 -14.88 9.05
N ILE A 17 32.34 -15.14 9.56
CA ILE A 17 33.39 -14.11 9.71
C ILE A 17 33.90 -13.64 8.36
N VAL A 18 34.03 -14.52 7.36
CA VAL A 18 34.41 -14.13 6.00
C VAL A 18 33.29 -13.33 5.32
N ALA A 19 32.02 -13.68 5.53
CA ALA A 19 30.88 -12.93 5.02
C ALA A 19 30.74 -11.54 5.68
N LEU A 20 30.95 -11.45 7.00
CA LEU A 20 30.98 -10.19 7.74
C LEU A 20 32.16 -9.33 7.32
N GLY A 21 33.35 -9.92 7.16
CA GLY A 21 34.53 -9.24 6.64
C GLY A 21 34.36 -8.75 5.21
N TRP A 22 33.67 -9.51 4.34
CA TRP A 22 33.30 -9.07 2.99
C TRP A 22 32.24 -7.95 3.02
N MET A 23 31.26 -8.02 3.92
CA MET A 23 30.31 -6.93 4.15
C MET A 23 31.04 -5.66 4.59
N GLU A 24 31.89 -5.71 5.61
CA GLU A 24 32.66 -4.56 6.11
C GLU A 24 33.61 -3.97 5.07
N TRP A 25 34.29 -4.82 4.28
CA TRP A 25 35.18 -4.36 3.20
C TRP A 25 34.39 -3.75 2.03
N SER A 26 33.19 -4.26 1.73
CA SER A 26 32.27 -3.67 0.74
C SER A 26 31.63 -2.36 1.23
N LEU A 27 31.38 -2.23 2.54
CA LEU A 27 30.85 -1.04 3.20
C LEU A 27 31.83 0.15 3.08
N TYR A 28 33.14 -0.12 3.12
CA TYR A 28 34.18 0.91 3.05
C TYR A 28 34.45 1.42 1.62
N LEU A 29 34.32 0.57 0.60
CA LEU A 29 34.59 0.93 -0.80
C LEU A 29 33.35 1.43 -1.57
N TYR A 30 32.15 1.08 -1.14
CA TYR A 30 30.89 1.34 -1.86
C TYR A 30 29.82 2.00 -1.01
N HIS A 31 30.19 2.94 -0.15
CA HIS A 31 29.29 3.65 0.76
C HIS A 31 28.02 4.20 0.05
N HIS A 32 28.15 4.76 -1.16
CA HIS A 32 27.00 5.26 -1.93
C HIS A 32 26.07 4.16 -2.49
N LEU A 33 26.61 3.02 -2.93
CA LEU A 33 25.79 1.89 -3.42
C LEU A 33 25.08 1.17 -2.26
N TRP A 34 25.74 1.06 -1.10
CA TRP A 34 25.14 0.50 0.11
C TRP A 34 23.98 1.35 0.64
N VAL A 35 24.13 2.68 0.69
CA VAL A 35 23.03 3.57 1.08
C VAL A 35 21.83 3.42 0.13
N SER A 36 22.07 3.36 -1.19
CA SER A 36 20.98 3.18 -2.17
C SER A 36 20.28 1.82 -2.06
N THR A 37 21.03 0.74 -1.78
CA THR A 37 20.48 -0.61 -1.65
C THR A 37 19.76 -0.80 -0.32
N LEU A 38 20.30 -0.23 0.76
CA LEU A 38 19.67 -0.20 2.07
C LEU A 38 18.38 0.62 2.05
N LEU A 39 18.37 1.79 1.39
CA LEU A 39 17.16 2.58 1.20
C LEU A 39 16.10 1.82 0.40
N GLN A 40 16.50 1.11 -0.66
CA GLN A 40 15.59 0.29 -1.45
C GLN A 40 14.97 -0.84 -0.60
N TYR A 41 15.79 -1.51 0.22
CA TYR A 41 15.32 -2.53 1.16
C TYR A 41 14.40 -1.96 2.23
N LEU A 42 14.71 -0.77 2.77
CA LEU A 42 13.86 -0.10 3.75
C LEU A 42 12.52 0.30 3.14
N ILE A 43 12.50 0.81 1.91
CA ILE A 43 11.28 1.13 1.16
C ILE A 43 10.37 -0.11 0.99
N GLU A 44 10.95 -1.23 0.58
CA GLU A 44 10.20 -2.48 0.36
C GLU A 44 9.76 -3.13 1.69
N ALA A 45 10.61 -3.10 2.71
CA ALA A 45 10.32 -3.62 4.05
C ALA A 45 9.24 -2.80 4.77
N ASP A 46 9.35 -1.47 4.75
CA ASP A 46 8.38 -0.58 5.39
C ASP A 46 7.02 -0.71 4.71
N GLY A 47 6.98 -0.66 3.37
CA GLY A 47 5.74 -0.82 2.61
C GLY A 47 5.03 -2.15 2.89
N SER A 48 5.77 -3.27 2.89
CA SER A 48 5.20 -4.61 3.10
C SER A 48 4.72 -4.87 4.54
N GLN A 49 5.41 -4.31 5.54
CA GLN A 49 4.99 -4.38 6.93
C GLN A 49 3.68 -3.62 7.15
N PHE A 50 3.58 -2.39 6.63
CA PHE A 50 2.35 -1.60 6.71
C PHE A 50 1.16 -2.28 6.03
N VAL A 51 1.40 -2.86 4.85
CA VAL A 51 0.39 -3.60 4.10
C VAL A 51 -0.12 -4.79 4.92
N SER A 52 0.79 -5.54 5.54
CA SER A 52 0.45 -6.72 6.35
C SER A 52 -0.35 -6.32 7.60
N ILE A 53 0.09 -5.29 8.33
CA ILE A 53 -0.60 -4.78 9.53
C ILE A 53 -2.01 -4.29 9.16
N THR A 54 -2.12 -3.48 8.11
CA THR A 54 -3.42 -2.97 7.65
C THR A 54 -4.32 -4.12 7.17
N GLY A 55 -3.76 -5.13 6.50
CA GLY A 55 -4.49 -6.34 6.11
C GLY A 55 -5.05 -7.11 7.31
N ILE A 56 -4.30 -7.26 8.39
CA ILE A 56 -4.79 -7.88 9.63
C ILE A 56 -5.94 -7.07 10.23
N MET A 57 -5.83 -5.74 10.25
CA MET A 57 -6.91 -4.85 10.72
C MET A 57 -8.17 -4.98 9.87
N ILE A 58 -8.03 -5.01 8.54
CA ILE A 58 -9.16 -5.23 7.60
C ILE A 58 -9.86 -6.56 7.90
N ASN A 59 -9.11 -7.65 8.02
CA ASN A 59 -9.67 -8.96 8.34
C ASN A 59 -10.34 -8.97 9.73
N THR A 60 -9.78 -8.23 10.69
CA THR A 60 -10.38 -8.09 12.02
C THR A 60 -11.72 -7.35 11.97
N CYS A 61 -11.83 -6.31 11.13
CA CYS A 61 -13.12 -5.68 10.87
C CYS A 61 -14.09 -6.67 10.24
N GLN A 62 -13.68 -7.40 9.21
CA GLN A 62 -14.57 -8.26 8.44
C GLN A 62 -15.06 -9.48 9.21
N TYR A 63 -14.19 -10.13 10.00
CA TYR A 63 -14.50 -11.39 10.69
C TYR A 63 -14.64 -11.25 12.21
N GLY A 64 -13.96 -10.29 12.84
CA GLY A 64 -13.94 -10.15 14.30
C GLY A 64 -15.07 -9.28 14.85
N VAL A 65 -15.29 -8.11 14.25
CA VAL A 65 -16.24 -7.11 14.76
C VAL A 65 -17.69 -7.62 14.82
N PRO A 66 -18.24 -8.34 13.83
CA PRO A 66 -19.64 -8.80 13.88
C PRO A 66 -19.93 -9.80 15.01
N HIS A 67 -18.90 -10.49 15.53
CA HIS A 67 -19.04 -11.54 16.54
C HIS A 67 -18.54 -11.12 17.93
N THR A 68 -18.13 -9.87 18.10
CA THR A 68 -17.57 -9.35 19.36
C THR A 68 -18.35 -8.12 19.85
N GLY A 69 -18.02 -7.66 21.06
CA GLY A 69 -18.69 -6.50 21.65
C GLY A 69 -18.23 -5.14 21.07
N PRO A 70 -18.92 -4.04 21.44
CA PRO A 70 -18.64 -2.69 20.93
C PRO A 70 -17.22 -2.15 21.18
N TRP A 71 -16.49 -2.79 22.09
CA TRP A 71 -15.10 -2.42 22.38
C TRP A 71 -14.18 -2.63 21.18
N LEU A 72 -14.41 -3.67 20.36
CA LEU A 72 -13.54 -3.98 19.22
C LEU A 72 -13.75 -2.95 18.11
N LEU A 73 -15.01 -2.57 17.84
CA LEU A 73 -15.34 -1.55 16.85
C LEU A 73 -14.67 -0.21 17.19
N ARG A 74 -14.76 0.24 18.45
CA ARG A 74 -14.09 1.46 18.92
C ARG A 74 -12.57 1.39 18.81
N THR A 75 -11.99 0.22 19.06
CA THR A 75 -10.54 0.03 18.93
C THR A 75 -10.10 0.16 17.47
N MET A 76 -10.85 -0.45 16.54
CA MET A 76 -10.56 -0.36 15.11
C MET A 76 -10.72 1.06 14.56
N GLU A 77 -11.66 1.82 15.09
CA GLU A 77 -11.85 3.24 14.75
C GLU A 77 -10.64 4.11 15.15
N VAL A 78 -10.10 3.92 16.35
CA VAL A 78 -8.86 4.61 16.77
C VAL A 78 -7.67 4.18 15.92
N MET A 79 -7.56 2.87 15.65
CA MET A 79 -6.50 2.32 14.81
C MET A 79 -6.57 2.84 13.37
N PHE A 80 -7.76 3.11 12.83
CA PHE A 80 -7.93 3.74 11.53
C PHE A 80 -7.26 5.12 11.46
N TRP A 81 -7.52 6.00 12.43
CA TRP A 81 -6.91 7.34 12.42
C TRP A 81 -5.39 7.30 12.61
N ILE A 82 -4.90 6.39 13.45
CA ILE A 82 -3.46 6.16 13.61
C ILE A 82 -2.85 5.67 12.30
N ASN A 83 -3.46 4.68 11.64
CA ASN A 83 -2.99 4.16 10.36
C ASN A 83 -3.01 5.21 9.25
N LEU A 84 -4.06 6.03 9.20
CA LEU A 84 -4.19 7.12 8.23
C LEU A 84 -3.06 8.16 8.43
N ALA A 85 -2.86 8.64 9.66
CA ALA A 85 -1.81 9.62 9.95
C ALA A 85 -0.42 9.04 9.66
N LEU A 86 -0.18 7.81 10.10
CA LEU A 86 1.11 7.14 9.94
C LEU A 86 1.42 6.84 8.47
N SER A 87 0.43 6.37 7.69
CA SER A 87 0.60 6.13 6.25
C SER A 87 0.95 7.40 5.47
N VAL A 88 0.33 8.53 5.80
CA VAL A 88 0.65 9.84 5.19
C VAL A 88 2.04 10.30 5.58
N MET A 89 2.39 10.25 6.88
CA MET A 89 3.71 10.66 7.35
C MET A 89 4.83 9.81 6.75
N VAL A 90 4.70 8.48 6.81
CA VAL A 90 5.72 7.56 6.28
C VAL A 90 5.89 7.74 4.77
N SER A 91 4.78 7.85 4.02
CA SER A 91 4.86 8.07 2.58
C SER A 91 5.56 9.39 2.25
N ALA A 92 5.16 10.49 2.91
CA ALA A 92 5.78 11.80 2.71
C ALA A 92 7.26 11.80 3.09
N THR A 93 7.62 11.24 4.25
CA THR A 93 9.02 11.18 4.71
C THR A 93 9.89 10.38 3.75
N ILE A 94 9.42 9.21 3.28
CA ILE A 94 10.19 8.40 2.34
C ILE A 94 10.38 9.14 1.00
N TYR A 95 9.33 9.74 0.43
CA TYR A 95 9.47 10.50 -0.82
C TYR A 95 10.41 11.70 -0.67
N LEU A 96 10.34 12.43 0.46
CA LEU A 96 11.23 13.56 0.74
C LEU A 96 12.70 13.12 0.90
N ILE A 97 12.95 12.00 1.58
CA ILE A 97 14.30 11.42 1.68
C ILE A 97 14.78 11.00 0.29
N LEU A 98 13.92 10.34 -0.48
CA LEU A 98 14.24 9.83 -1.81
C LEU A 98 14.63 10.96 -2.77
N TRP A 99 13.91 12.08 -2.76
CA TRP A 99 14.21 13.25 -3.59
C TRP A 99 15.43 14.07 -3.12
N SER A 100 15.76 14.02 -1.83
CA SER A 100 16.88 14.78 -1.27
C SER A 100 18.22 14.03 -1.33
N THR A 101 18.19 12.70 -1.35
CA THR A 101 19.41 11.86 -1.22
C THR A 101 19.84 11.18 -2.52
N LEU A 102 18.91 10.95 -3.46
CA LEU A 102 19.17 10.12 -4.63
C LEU A 102 18.89 10.88 -5.93
N ILE A 103 19.79 10.72 -6.90
CA ILE A 103 19.60 11.20 -8.27
C ILE A 103 19.12 10.01 -9.09
N PHE A 104 17.90 10.10 -9.58
CA PHE A 104 17.29 9.04 -10.39
C PHE A 104 17.32 9.40 -11.87
N PRO A 105 18.24 8.84 -12.65
CA PRO A 105 18.18 9.00 -14.09
C PRO A 105 17.03 8.15 -14.67
N ILE A 106 16.35 8.68 -15.69
CA ILE A 106 15.13 8.11 -16.29
C ILE A 106 15.29 6.63 -16.72
N HIS A 107 16.49 6.22 -17.11
CA HIS A 107 16.76 4.84 -17.53
C HIS A 107 16.72 3.81 -16.39
N MET A 108 16.78 4.26 -15.13
CA MET A 108 16.70 3.41 -13.93
C MET A 108 15.32 3.42 -13.29
N MET A 109 14.32 4.05 -13.93
CA MET A 109 12.99 4.10 -13.37
C MET A 109 12.35 2.70 -13.32
N THR A 110 11.91 2.30 -12.12
CA THR A 110 11.29 0.99 -11.90
C THR A 110 9.91 1.15 -11.31
N PRO A 111 8.98 0.21 -11.60
CA PRO A 111 7.64 0.22 -11.02
C PRO A 111 7.66 0.00 -9.50
N VAL A 112 8.74 -0.52 -8.94
CA VAL A 112 8.95 -0.70 -7.49
C VAL A 112 8.84 0.63 -6.73
N TRP A 113 9.10 1.78 -7.36
CA TRP A 113 9.04 3.07 -6.66
C TRP A 113 7.64 3.49 -6.20
N VAL A 114 6.59 2.74 -6.56
CA VAL A 114 5.25 2.97 -6.01
C VAL A 114 5.08 2.44 -4.58
N PHE A 115 5.95 1.55 -4.09
CA PHE A 115 5.84 0.95 -2.74
C PHE A 115 5.68 1.95 -1.58
N PRO A 116 6.37 3.10 -1.53
CA PRO A 116 6.14 4.11 -0.49
C PRO A 116 4.71 4.68 -0.47
N ALA A 117 3.93 4.56 -1.56
CA ALA A 117 2.53 4.96 -1.62
C ALA A 117 1.54 3.84 -1.26
N TYR A 118 1.98 2.58 -1.10
CA TYR A 118 1.10 1.46 -0.73
C TYR A 118 0.37 1.64 0.60
N PRO A 119 0.99 2.20 1.66
CA PRO A 119 0.28 2.47 2.90
C PRO A 119 -0.93 3.39 2.71
N LEU A 120 -0.85 4.36 1.78
CA LEU A 120 -1.96 5.25 1.46
C LEU A 120 -3.13 4.51 0.81
N LEU A 121 -2.82 3.52 -0.04
CA LEU A 121 -3.78 2.79 -0.87
C LEU A 121 -4.68 1.85 -0.08
N LEU A 122 -4.30 1.44 1.12
CA LEU A 122 -5.09 0.51 1.94
C LEU A 122 -6.08 1.18 2.89
N ASN A 123 -6.00 2.51 3.04
CA ASN A 123 -6.89 3.24 3.95
C ASN A 123 -8.37 3.13 3.55
N ALA A 124 -8.71 3.17 2.27
CA ALA A 124 -10.11 3.08 1.85
C ALA A 124 -10.71 1.67 1.95
N PRO A 125 -10.01 0.57 1.58
CA PRO A 125 -10.47 -0.77 1.91
C PRO A 125 -10.65 -0.97 3.42
N PHE A 126 -9.79 -0.37 4.24
CA PHE A 126 -9.94 -0.43 5.70
C PHE A 126 -11.16 0.33 6.19
N ALA A 127 -11.35 1.58 5.76
CA ALA A 127 -12.55 2.36 6.08
C ALA A 127 -13.83 1.66 5.59
N GLY A 128 -13.83 1.13 4.36
CA GLY A 128 -14.98 0.42 3.80
C GLY A 128 -15.38 -0.82 4.60
N ASN A 129 -14.40 -1.61 5.06
CA ASN A 129 -14.67 -2.75 5.94
C ASN A 129 -15.10 -2.31 7.33
N LEU A 130 -14.50 -1.27 7.90
CA LEU A 130 -14.89 -0.72 9.20
C LEU A 130 -16.36 -0.26 9.19
N ILE A 131 -16.77 0.47 8.15
CA ILE A 131 -18.14 0.97 7.97
C ILE A 131 -19.11 -0.20 7.77
N ALA A 132 -18.78 -1.15 6.89
CA ALA A 132 -19.62 -2.33 6.65
C ALA A 132 -19.83 -3.15 7.95
N SER A 133 -18.77 -3.32 8.75
CA SER A 133 -18.85 -4.05 10.01
C SER A 133 -19.65 -3.31 11.09
N ALA A 134 -19.56 -1.98 11.14
CA ALA A 134 -20.41 -1.15 12.01
C ALA A 134 -21.90 -1.34 11.66
N VAL A 135 -22.24 -1.33 10.38
CA VAL A 135 -23.61 -1.59 9.90
C VAL A 135 -24.06 -3.00 10.28
N SER A 136 -23.24 -4.03 10.05
CA SER A 136 -23.60 -5.42 10.34
C SER A 136 -23.77 -5.72 11.84
N SER A 137 -23.08 -4.99 12.71
CA SER A 137 -23.16 -5.15 14.17
C SER A 137 -24.30 -4.36 14.79
N GLY A 138 -25.01 -3.54 14.01
CA GLY A 138 -26.06 -2.65 14.49
C GLY A 138 -25.54 -1.56 15.44
N GLN A 139 -24.22 -1.33 15.45
CA GLN A 139 -23.56 -0.36 16.29
C GLN A 139 -23.04 0.79 15.43
N GLY A 140 -23.58 1.99 15.66
CA GLY A 140 -23.08 3.19 14.99
C GLY A 140 -21.62 3.46 15.36
N LEU A 141 -20.86 3.97 14.40
CA LEU A 141 -19.53 4.53 14.64
C LEU A 141 -19.63 5.71 15.61
N THR A 142 -18.64 5.86 16.48
CA THR A 142 -18.63 6.97 17.45
C THR A 142 -18.21 8.28 16.81
N VAL A 143 -17.34 8.21 15.79
CA VAL A 143 -16.91 9.30 14.93
C VAL A 143 -17.82 9.37 13.69
N ASN A 144 -17.88 10.55 13.09
CA ASN A 144 -18.62 10.79 11.87
C ASN A 144 -18.17 9.84 10.73
N THR A 145 -19.07 8.93 10.32
CA THR A 145 -18.88 7.97 9.22
C THR A 145 -18.45 8.63 7.92
N THR A 146 -18.99 9.82 7.62
CA THR A 146 -18.64 10.60 6.43
C THR A 146 -17.18 11.06 6.47
N ALA A 147 -16.69 11.47 7.64
CA ALA A 147 -15.30 11.92 7.80
C ALA A 147 -14.31 10.75 7.61
N VAL A 148 -14.64 9.57 8.14
CA VAL A 148 -13.84 8.35 7.94
C VAL A 148 -13.79 7.98 6.46
N ALA A 149 -14.93 7.97 5.77
CA ALA A 149 -15.00 7.63 4.35
C ALA A 149 -14.23 8.64 3.47
N LEU A 150 -14.49 9.94 3.64
CA LEU A 150 -13.88 10.98 2.79
C LEU A 150 -12.37 11.09 3.01
N SER A 151 -11.91 11.00 4.25
CA SER A 151 -10.47 11.04 4.55
C SER A 151 -9.74 9.83 3.97
N ALA A 152 -10.34 8.64 4.04
CA ALA A 152 -9.79 7.43 3.45
C ALA A 152 -9.74 7.48 1.92
N ILE A 153 -10.81 7.98 1.27
CA ILE A 153 -10.84 8.19 -0.18
C ILE A 153 -9.79 9.22 -0.60
N ALA A 154 -9.62 10.30 0.15
CA ALA A 154 -8.62 11.33 -0.16
C ALA A 154 -7.19 10.77 -0.09
N ALA A 155 -6.86 10.03 0.99
CA ALA A 155 -5.54 9.41 1.13
C ALA A 155 -5.28 8.34 0.06
N GLN A 156 -6.25 7.45 -0.19
CA GLN A 156 -6.14 6.44 -1.25
C GLN A 156 -6.02 7.09 -2.64
N GLY A 157 -6.80 8.13 -2.91
CA GLY A 157 -6.75 8.88 -4.17
C GLY A 157 -5.37 9.48 -4.42
N ALA A 158 -4.74 10.07 -3.39
CA ALA A 158 -3.36 10.55 -3.49
C ALA A 158 -2.38 9.41 -3.84
N GLY A 159 -2.49 8.25 -3.18
CA GLY A 159 -1.69 7.07 -3.50
C GLY A 159 -1.91 6.57 -4.93
N CYS A 160 -3.15 6.56 -5.41
CA CYS A 160 -3.49 6.17 -6.79
C CYS A 160 -2.92 7.14 -7.82
N LEU A 161 -2.98 8.44 -7.57
CA LEU A 161 -2.42 9.47 -8.46
C LEU A 161 -0.89 9.39 -8.55
N ILE A 162 -0.22 9.12 -7.42
CA ILE A 162 1.22 8.87 -7.42
C ILE A 162 1.56 7.62 -8.25
N ALA A 163 0.78 6.54 -8.11
CA ALA A 163 0.94 5.33 -8.93
C ALA A 163 0.78 5.63 -10.43
N PHE A 164 -0.18 6.47 -10.81
CA PHE A 164 -0.33 6.94 -12.20
C PHE A 164 0.93 7.63 -12.72
N MET A 165 1.48 8.58 -11.97
CA MET A 165 2.69 9.32 -12.36
C MET A 165 3.90 8.39 -12.55
N ILE A 166 4.10 7.45 -11.62
CA ILE A 166 5.20 6.48 -11.69
C ILE A 166 5.03 5.54 -12.88
N SER A 167 3.80 5.06 -13.13
CA SER A 167 3.51 4.17 -14.27
C SER A 167 3.72 4.87 -15.62
N SER A 168 3.36 6.16 -15.73
CA SER A 168 3.57 6.96 -16.94
C SER A 168 5.07 7.08 -17.28
N ALA A 169 5.89 7.38 -16.28
CA ALA A 169 7.32 7.54 -16.50
C ALA A 169 8.05 6.18 -16.68
N PHE A 170 7.51 5.08 -16.13
CA PHE A 170 7.94 3.73 -16.49
C PHE A 170 7.64 3.39 -17.96
N ILE A 171 6.46 3.73 -18.48
CA ILE A 171 6.15 3.55 -19.91
C ILE A 171 7.11 4.39 -20.76
N TYR A 172 7.39 5.64 -20.37
CA TYR A 172 8.37 6.48 -21.08
C TYR A 172 9.77 5.86 -21.13
N ARG A 173 10.21 5.22 -20.04
CA ARG A 173 11.44 4.43 -20.03
C ARG A 173 11.39 3.27 -21.04
N LEU A 174 10.29 2.52 -21.12
CA LEU A 174 10.14 1.42 -22.07
C LEU A 174 10.15 1.88 -23.54
N MET A 175 9.68 3.10 -23.81
CA MET A 175 9.72 3.69 -25.16
C MET A 175 11.13 4.11 -25.57
N THR A 176 11.98 4.48 -24.61
CA THR A 176 13.34 4.98 -24.86
C THR A 176 14.42 3.92 -24.71
N GLN A 177 14.17 2.89 -23.90
CA GLN A 177 15.05 1.74 -23.70
C GLN A 177 14.26 0.47 -23.98
N LYS A 178 14.81 -0.43 -24.82
CA LYS A 178 14.20 -1.73 -25.17
C LYS A 178 13.75 -2.49 -23.91
N LEU A 179 12.85 -3.46 -24.09
CA LEU A 179 12.28 -4.23 -22.97
C LEU A 179 13.38 -4.69 -21.99
N PRO A 180 13.18 -4.50 -20.68
CA PRO A 180 14.12 -4.95 -19.66
C PRO A 180 14.30 -6.47 -19.73
N ARG A 181 15.49 -6.95 -19.35
CA ARG A 181 15.88 -8.37 -19.34
C ARG A 181 14.84 -9.21 -18.58
N ASP A 182 14.64 -10.47 -18.97
CA ASP A 182 13.55 -11.36 -18.50
C ASP A 182 13.33 -11.42 -16.98
N ALA A 183 14.39 -11.23 -16.18
CA ALA A 183 14.32 -11.18 -14.72
C ALA A 183 13.53 -9.98 -14.13
N GLN A 184 13.32 -8.91 -14.91
CA GLN A 184 12.63 -7.69 -14.45
C GLN A 184 11.15 -7.65 -14.86
N ARG A 185 10.68 -8.63 -15.65
CA ARG A 185 9.28 -8.71 -16.07
C ARG A 185 8.32 -8.79 -14.88
N PRO A 186 8.58 -9.54 -13.79
CA PRO A 186 7.65 -9.60 -12.64
C PRO A 186 7.36 -8.24 -12.00
N GLY A 187 8.28 -7.28 -12.14
CA GLY A 187 8.09 -5.92 -11.64
C GLY A 187 6.93 -5.18 -12.32
N VAL A 188 6.57 -5.54 -13.57
CA VAL A 188 5.43 -4.92 -14.28
C VAL A 188 4.10 -5.21 -13.57
N PHE A 189 3.95 -6.39 -12.96
CA PHE A 189 2.76 -6.77 -12.20
C PHE A 189 2.56 -5.96 -10.92
N ILE A 190 3.64 -5.44 -10.34
CA ILE A 190 3.56 -4.60 -9.13
C ILE A 190 2.70 -3.36 -9.41
N SER A 191 2.77 -2.81 -10.63
CA SER A 191 1.97 -1.65 -11.04
C SER A 191 0.46 -1.87 -11.04
N ILE A 192 -0.02 -3.12 -11.04
CA ILE A 192 -1.46 -3.43 -11.06
C ILE A 192 -2.10 -3.23 -9.67
N GLY A 193 -1.34 -3.52 -8.61
CA GLY A 193 -1.82 -3.52 -7.22
C GLY A 193 -2.53 -2.22 -6.81
N PRO A 194 -1.92 -1.03 -7.03
CA PRO A 194 -2.51 0.25 -6.66
C PRO A 194 -3.92 0.49 -7.22
N TYR A 195 -4.13 0.13 -8.48
CA TYR A 195 -5.41 0.31 -9.14
C TYR A 195 -6.45 -0.68 -8.59
N ALA A 196 -6.06 -1.94 -8.38
CA ALA A 196 -6.95 -2.95 -7.79
C ALA A 196 -7.40 -2.57 -6.36
N PHE A 197 -6.49 -2.11 -5.50
CA PHE A 197 -6.84 -1.62 -4.16
C PHE A 197 -7.75 -0.40 -4.21
N THR A 198 -7.54 0.50 -5.18
CA THR A 198 -8.38 1.69 -5.38
C THR A 198 -9.80 1.33 -5.80
N VAL A 199 -9.96 0.42 -6.75
CA VAL A 199 -11.28 -0.09 -7.14
C VAL A 199 -11.97 -0.74 -5.95
N ALA A 200 -11.28 -1.63 -5.22
CA ALA A 200 -11.84 -2.31 -4.07
C ALA A 200 -12.29 -1.32 -2.97
N GLY A 201 -11.47 -0.32 -2.66
CA GLY A 201 -11.79 0.70 -1.65
C GLY A 201 -12.98 1.57 -2.03
N ILE A 202 -12.98 2.14 -3.23
CA ILE A 202 -14.04 3.02 -3.72
C ILE A 202 -15.37 2.26 -3.82
N VAL A 203 -15.37 1.07 -4.42
CA VAL A 203 -16.59 0.26 -4.57
C VAL A 203 -17.11 -0.16 -3.19
N GLN A 204 -16.25 -0.60 -2.28
CA GLN A 204 -16.65 -1.01 -0.93
C GLN A 204 -17.32 0.14 -0.16
N ILE A 205 -16.72 1.34 -0.14
CA ILE A 205 -17.31 2.50 0.54
C ILE A 205 -18.62 2.92 -0.14
N SER A 206 -18.67 2.91 -1.48
CA SER A 206 -19.89 3.28 -2.21
C SER A 206 -21.06 2.33 -1.97
N SER A 207 -20.79 1.05 -1.69
CA SER A 207 -21.84 0.08 -1.35
C SER A 207 -22.60 0.49 -0.08
N GLN A 208 -21.90 1.17 0.84
CA GLN A 208 -22.43 1.69 2.11
C GLN A 208 -22.78 3.19 2.03
N ALA A 209 -22.96 3.75 0.83
CA ALA A 209 -23.19 5.18 0.63
C ALA A 209 -24.41 5.73 1.40
N GLU A 210 -25.41 4.91 1.69
CA GLU A 210 -26.61 5.27 2.48
C GLU A 210 -26.28 5.61 3.94
N VAL A 211 -25.24 5.01 4.50
CA VAL A 211 -24.79 5.24 5.88
C VAL A 211 -23.68 6.27 5.94
N VAL A 212 -22.92 6.40 4.85
CA VAL A 212 -21.81 7.35 4.72
C VAL A 212 -22.30 8.77 4.46
N LEU A 213 -23.34 8.94 3.64
CA LEU A 213 -23.88 10.26 3.27
C LEU A 213 -25.08 10.59 4.14
N PRO A 214 -25.08 11.70 4.90
CA PRO A 214 -26.25 12.13 5.65
C PRO A 214 -27.41 12.50 4.72
N GLU A 215 -28.64 12.45 5.23
CA GLU A 215 -29.82 12.94 4.51
C GLU A 215 -29.62 14.40 4.09
N ASN A 216 -30.03 14.75 2.87
CA ASN A 216 -29.77 16.07 2.26
C ASN A 216 -28.27 16.45 2.13
N PHE A 217 -27.37 15.49 1.93
CA PHE A 217 -25.96 15.82 1.64
C PHE A 217 -25.85 16.72 0.40
N MET A 218 -25.28 17.91 0.58
CA MET A 218 -25.20 18.97 -0.44
C MET A 218 -26.57 19.42 -1.02
N GLY A 219 -27.66 19.25 -0.27
CA GLY A 219 -29.00 19.72 -0.65
C GLY A 219 -29.66 18.92 -1.76
N THR A 220 -29.27 17.65 -1.96
CA THR A 220 -29.82 16.77 -2.99
C THR A 220 -30.12 15.38 -2.45
N ASP A 221 -31.35 14.90 -2.62
CA ASP A 221 -31.77 13.54 -2.21
C ASP A 221 -31.20 12.41 -3.09
N GLN A 222 -30.65 12.76 -4.25
CA GLN A 222 -30.08 11.82 -5.23
C GLN A 222 -28.57 11.57 -5.05
N ALA A 223 -27.95 12.05 -3.96
CA ALA A 223 -26.51 11.92 -3.75
C ALA A 223 -26.03 10.45 -3.69
N VAL A 224 -26.79 9.58 -3.03
CA VAL A 224 -26.47 8.15 -2.87
C VAL A 224 -26.38 7.40 -4.20
N PRO A 225 -27.42 7.39 -5.07
CA PRO A 225 -27.35 6.67 -6.34
C PRO A 225 -26.27 7.22 -7.27
N ILE A 226 -26.04 8.54 -7.28
CA ILE A 226 -24.98 9.16 -8.09
C ILE A 226 -23.61 8.63 -7.67
N VAL A 227 -23.32 8.59 -6.36
CA VAL A 227 -22.03 8.09 -5.85
C VAL A 227 -21.82 6.61 -6.19
N LYS A 228 -22.85 5.77 -6.09
CA LYS A 228 -22.77 4.35 -6.47
C LYS A 228 -22.45 4.19 -7.96
N ILE A 229 -23.11 4.95 -8.85
CA ILE A 229 -22.86 4.90 -10.29
C ILE A 229 -21.44 5.38 -10.61
N MET A 230 -21.01 6.51 -10.03
CA MET A 230 -19.68 7.06 -10.24
C MET A 230 -18.58 6.10 -9.76
N ALA A 231 -18.78 5.45 -8.61
CA ALA A 231 -17.84 4.45 -8.09
C ALA A 231 -17.66 3.28 -9.05
N VAL A 232 -18.74 2.77 -9.64
CA VAL A 232 -18.66 1.69 -10.65
C VAL A 232 -18.00 2.18 -11.93
N MET A 233 -18.31 3.39 -12.42
CA MET A 233 -17.68 3.94 -13.62
C MET A 233 -16.17 4.13 -13.46
N ILE A 234 -15.74 4.75 -12.36
CA ILE A 234 -14.31 4.93 -12.03
C ILE A 234 -13.65 3.56 -11.82
N GLY A 235 -14.34 2.64 -11.14
CA GLY A 235 -13.90 1.28 -10.92
C GLY A 235 -13.60 0.56 -12.24
N LEU A 236 -14.49 0.68 -13.22
CA LEU A 236 -14.35 0.08 -14.54
C LEU A 236 -13.17 0.68 -15.33
N TRP A 237 -12.95 1.99 -15.23
CA TRP A 237 -11.79 2.66 -15.85
C TRP A 237 -10.46 2.13 -15.29
N LEU A 238 -10.34 2.07 -13.96
CA LEU A 238 -9.13 1.57 -13.30
C LEU A 238 -8.93 0.06 -13.53
N TRP A 239 -10.01 -0.69 -13.63
CA TRP A 239 -9.98 -2.10 -14.01
C TRP A 239 -9.46 -2.29 -15.45
N GLY A 240 -9.93 -1.47 -16.41
CA GLY A 240 -9.43 -1.51 -17.79
C GLY A 240 -7.94 -1.23 -17.89
N LEU A 241 -7.42 -0.25 -17.14
CA LEU A 241 -5.99 0.02 -17.04
C LEU A 241 -5.20 -1.17 -16.46
N SER A 242 -5.74 -1.78 -15.40
CA SER A 242 -5.15 -2.97 -14.76
C SER A 242 -5.04 -4.14 -15.74
N MET A 243 -6.08 -4.38 -16.53
CA MET A 243 -6.09 -5.40 -17.58
C MET A 243 -5.05 -5.11 -18.67
N TRP A 244 -4.86 -3.85 -19.04
CA TRP A 244 -3.84 -3.49 -20.02
C TRP A 244 -2.42 -3.80 -19.51
N PHE A 245 -2.09 -3.43 -18.27
CA PHE A 245 -0.78 -3.78 -17.68
C PHE A 245 -0.60 -5.30 -17.51
N PHE A 246 -1.68 -6.04 -17.26
CA PHE A 246 -1.66 -7.50 -17.23
C PHE A 246 -1.31 -8.12 -18.58
N LEU A 247 -1.82 -7.56 -19.68
CA LEU A 247 -1.57 -8.05 -21.05
C LEU A 247 -0.19 -7.65 -21.60
N VAL A 248 0.40 -6.57 -21.11
CA VAL A 248 1.68 -6.02 -21.59
C VAL A 248 2.90 -6.75 -20.98
N HIS A 249 2.70 -7.54 -19.93
CA HIS A 249 3.72 -8.39 -19.32
C HIS A 249 3.96 -9.68 -20.13
#